data_AF-A0A7X3U6D5-F1
#
_entry.id   AF-A0A7X3U6D5-F1
#
_cell.length_a   1.000
_cell.length_b   1.000
_cell.length_c   1.000
_cell.angle_alpha   90.00
_cell.angle_beta   90.00
_cell.angle_gamma   90.00
#
_symmetry.space_group_name_H-M   'P 1'
#
loop_
_entity.id
_entity.type
_entity.pdbx_description
1 polymer ?
#
loop_
_entity_poly.entity_id
_entity_poly.type
_entity_poly.pdbx_seq_one_letter_code
_entity_poly.pdbx_strand_id
1 'polypeptide(L)'
;MATIQSLQKRYQDLDRQFEMKPEAVIDPSCLLAFDYDYAGGDSEVVIDMDEFTAVCPWTGLPDFGSLEIAYVPGELCIELKSLKYYLLSYTGVGIVQEHAANRILQDLVEVCRPVRMSVVLDYNVRGGLHTTVSAKFEAD
;
A
#
# COMPACT_ATOMS: atom_id res chain seq x y z
N MET A 1 9.03 -43.53 -7.04
CA MET A 1 8.64 -42.22 -7.60
C MET A 1 7.39 -41.75 -6.89
N ALA A 2 7.31 -40.48 -6.49
CA ALA A 2 6.09 -39.94 -5.90
C ALA A 2 5.02 -39.73 -6.99
N THR A 3 3.85 -40.33 -6.83
CA THR A 3 2.69 -40.14 -7.71
C THR A 3 1.80 -39.01 -7.18
N ILE A 4 0.96 -38.42 -8.04
CA ILE A 4 -0.01 -37.38 -7.66
C ILE A 4 -0.86 -37.82 -6.44
N GLN A 5 -1.38 -39.05 -6.46
CA GLN A 5 -2.15 -39.62 -5.35
C GLN A 5 -1.32 -39.75 -4.07
N SER A 6 -0.05 -40.12 -4.17
CA SER A 6 0.83 -40.25 -2.99
C SER A 6 1.19 -38.90 -2.35
N LEU A 7 1.06 -37.81 -3.10
CA LEU A 7 1.36 -36.45 -2.64
C LEU A 7 0.13 -35.70 -2.16
N GLN A 8 -1.08 -36.16 -2.51
CA GLN A 8 -2.33 -35.45 -2.24
C GLN A 8 -2.53 -35.13 -0.75
N LYS A 9 -2.28 -36.10 0.13
CA LYS A 9 -2.35 -35.89 1.59
C LYS A 9 -1.31 -34.89 2.07
N ARG A 10 -0.05 -35.06 1.62
CA ARG A 10 1.04 -34.13 1.97
C ARG A 10 0.79 -32.71 1.49
N TYR A 11 0.10 -32.55 0.35
CA TYR A 11 -0.29 -31.26 -0.20
C TYR A 11 -1.40 -30.60 0.63
N GLN A 12 -2.43 -31.35 1.02
CA GLN A 12 -3.48 -30.86 1.92
C GLN A 12 -2.91 -30.46 3.29
N ASP A 13 -1.93 -31.21 3.81
CA ASP A 13 -1.25 -30.88 5.05
C ASP A 13 -0.38 -29.58 4.96
N LEU A 14 -0.22 -28.99 3.76
CA LEU A 14 0.44 -27.68 3.57
C LEU A 14 -0.51 -26.49 3.75
N ASP A 15 -1.82 -26.72 3.90
CA ASP A 15 -2.80 -25.66 4.16
C ASP A 15 -2.53 -25.03 5.52
N ARG A 16 -1.60 -24.07 5.55
CA ARG A 16 -1.30 -23.23 6.72
C ARG A 16 -2.18 -21.99 6.64
N GLN A 17 -2.94 -21.74 7.70
CA GLN A 17 -3.54 -20.42 7.90
C GLN A 17 -2.40 -19.45 8.24
N PHE A 18 -2.17 -18.47 7.37
CA PHE A 18 -1.26 -17.38 7.69
C PHE A 18 -1.92 -16.47 8.73
N GLU A 19 -1.18 -16.14 9.79
CA GLU A 19 -1.66 -15.19 10.79
C GLU A 19 -1.73 -13.80 10.18
N MET A 20 -2.95 -13.28 10.12
CA MET A 20 -3.23 -11.93 9.64
C MET A 20 -2.92 -10.92 10.74
N LYS A 21 -2.13 -9.91 10.41
CA LYS A 21 -1.80 -8.84 11.35
C LYS A 21 -2.97 -7.85 11.44
N PRO A 22 -3.24 -7.28 12.63
CA PRO A 22 -4.23 -6.22 12.75
C PRO A 22 -3.73 -4.92 12.13
N GLU A 23 -4.64 -4.06 11.71
CA GLU A 23 -4.34 -2.74 11.13
C GLU A 23 -3.50 -1.81 12.03
N ALA A 24 -3.49 -2.06 13.34
CA ALA A 24 -2.73 -1.28 14.32
C ALA A 24 -1.20 -1.43 14.18
N VAL A 25 -0.70 -2.41 13.41
CA VAL A 25 0.75 -2.56 13.16
C VAL A 25 1.28 -1.68 12.04
N ILE A 26 0.40 -1.08 11.23
CA ILE A 26 0.80 -0.08 10.23
C ILE A 26 1.35 1.13 10.98
N ASP A 27 2.58 1.52 10.64
CA ASP A 27 3.36 2.49 11.40
C ASP A 27 3.53 3.80 10.63
N PRO A 28 2.56 4.74 10.71
CA PRO A 28 2.73 6.07 10.12
C PRO A 28 3.79 6.90 10.86
N SER A 29 4.15 6.56 12.09
CA SER A 29 5.12 7.33 12.88
C SER A 29 6.54 7.23 12.34
N CYS A 30 6.82 6.24 11.49
CA CYS A 30 8.11 6.13 10.82
C CYS A 30 8.26 7.07 9.62
N LEU A 31 7.16 7.65 9.11
CA LEU A 31 7.18 8.58 7.97
C LEU A 31 7.93 9.86 8.32
N LEU A 32 8.80 10.30 7.42
CA LEU A 32 9.59 11.52 7.54
C LEU A 32 9.34 12.41 6.33
N ALA A 33 9.44 13.72 6.55
CA ALA A 33 9.46 14.72 5.50
C ALA A 33 10.60 15.73 5.73
N PHE A 34 11.00 16.43 4.68
CA PHE A 34 12.08 17.42 4.72
C PHE A 34 11.68 18.69 3.97
N ASP A 35 12.31 19.81 4.33
CA ASP A 35 12.04 21.12 3.74
C ASP A 35 12.26 21.14 2.23
N TYR A 36 11.32 21.72 1.49
CA TYR A 36 11.39 21.86 0.04
C TYR A 36 11.65 23.32 -0.36
N ASP A 37 12.85 23.58 -0.91
CA ASP A 37 13.32 24.93 -1.26
C ASP A 37 12.49 25.65 -2.34
N TYR A 38 11.70 24.90 -3.12
CA TYR A 38 10.91 25.43 -4.25
C TYR A 38 9.40 25.43 -3.95
N ALA A 39 9.03 25.56 -2.67
CA ALA A 39 7.64 25.71 -2.24
C ALA A 39 6.92 26.82 -3.01
N GLY A 40 5.65 26.57 -3.38
CA GLY A 40 4.83 27.47 -4.20
C GLY A 40 4.98 27.29 -5.71
N GLY A 41 5.84 26.39 -6.17
CA GLY A 41 5.84 25.89 -7.56
C GLY A 41 4.74 24.87 -7.84
N ASP A 42 4.66 24.37 -9.08
CA ASP A 42 3.69 23.34 -9.51
C ASP A 42 4.32 21.96 -9.78
N SER A 43 5.58 21.79 -9.37
CA SER A 43 6.34 20.56 -9.64
C SER A 43 5.63 19.35 -9.05
N GLU A 44 5.30 18.40 -9.91
CA GLU A 44 4.67 17.14 -9.51
C GLU A 44 5.74 16.07 -9.30
N VAL A 45 5.67 15.42 -8.14
CA VAL A 45 6.49 14.27 -7.78
C VAL A 45 5.63 13.02 -7.93
N VAL A 46 6.10 12.05 -8.71
CA VAL A 46 5.46 10.75 -8.89
C VAL A 46 6.38 9.66 -8.35
N ILE A 47 5.84 8.81 -7.48
CA ILE A 47 6.54 7.69 -6.84
C ILE A 47 5.72 6.43 -7.08
N ASP A 48 6.36 5.40 -7.64
CA ASP A 48 5.75 4.10 -7.91
C ASP A 48 6.38 2.95 -7.12
N MET A 49 5.57 1.93 -6.81
CA MET A 49 5.99 0.67 -6.21
C MET A 49 5.17 -0.48 -6.78
N ASP A 50 5.81 -1.41 -7.49
CA ASP A 50 5.14 -2.56 -8.14
C ASP A 50 4.83 -3.73 -7.18
N GLU A 51 5.29 -3.66 -5.94
CA GLU A 51 5.26 -4.78 -4.98
C GLU A 51 4.37 -4.51 -3.76
N PHE A 52 3.39 -3.60 -3.87
CA PHE A 52 2.48 -3.33 -2.76
C PHE A 52 1.67 -4.59 -2.43
N THR A 53 1.59 -4.93 -1.14
CA THR A 53 0.82 -6.09 -0.69
C THR A 53 0.20 -5.88 0.68
N ALA A 54 -1.03 -6.38 0.80
CA ALA A 54 -1.77 -6.51 2.03
C ALA A 54 -2.54 -7.84 1.99
N VAL A 55 -3.32 -8.16 3.02
CA VAL A 55 -4.09 -9.39 3.11
C VAL A 55 -5.58 -9.10 3.07
N CYS A 56 -6.31 -9.89 2.28
CA CYS A 56 -7.76 -9.88 2.25
C CYS A 56 -8.32 -10.30 3.63
N PRO A 57 -9.09 -9.44 4.32
CA PRO A 57 -9.51 -9.68 5.70
C PRO A 57 -10.46 -10.88 5.87
N TRP A 58 -11.08 -11.34 4.78
CA TRP A 58 -11.98 -12.49 4.80
C TRP A 58 -11.30 -13.83 4.53
N THR A 59 -10.33 -13.86 3.61
CA THR A 59 -9.72 -15.13 3.16
C THR A 59 -8.31 -15.34 3.70
N GLY A 60 -7.66 -14.31 4.26
CA GLY A 60 -6.27 -14.41 4.70
C GLY A 60 -5.27 -14.57 3.55
N LEU A 61 -5.72 -14.42 2.31
CA LEU A 61 -4.87 -14.52 1.12
C LEU A 61 -4.27 -13.15 0.81
N PRO A 62 -3.00 -13.09 0.37
CA PRO A 62 -2.37 -11.85 -0.01
C PRO A 62 -3.03 -11.28 -1.28
N ASP A 63 -3.32 -9.99 -1.24
CA ASP A 63 -3.61 -9.20 -2.43
C ASP A 63 -2.32 -8.45 -2.79
N PHE A 64 -1.99 -8.44 -4.08
CA PHE A 64 -0.82 -7.78 -4.64
C PHE A 64 -1.27 -6.73 -5.66
N GLY A 65 -0.51 -5.66 -5.79
CA GLY A 65 -0.78 -4.63 -6.78
C GLY A 65 0.39 -3.65 -6.90
N SER A 66 0.28 -2.74 -7.87
CA SER A 66 1.14 -1.57 -7.93
C SER A 66 0.49 -0.40 -7.17
N LEU A 67 1.34 0.47 -6.65
CA LEU A 67 0.99 1.70 -5.98
C LEU A 67 1.64 2.87 -6.73
N GLU A 68 0.86 3.88 -7.05
CA GLU A 68 1.35 5.18 -7.52
C GLU A 68 0.92 6.27 -6.55
N ILE A 69 1.88 7.10 -6.14
CA ILE A 69 1.67 8.30 -5.35
C ILE A 69 2.13 9.48 -6.20
N ALA A 70 1.21 10.34 -6.61
CA ALA A 70 1.51 11.59 -7.30
C ALA A 70 1.12 12.77 -6.40
N TYR A 71 2.03 13.71 -6.16
CA TYR A 71 1.73 14.89 -5.35
C TYR A 71 2.50 16.13 -5.79
N VAL A 72 1.90 17.29 -5.54
CA VAL A 72 2.59 18.59 -5.61
C VAL A 72 2.96 18.98 -4.18
N PRO A 73 4.26 19.08 -3.84
CA PRO A 73 4.70 19.46 -2.51
C PRO A 73 4.19 20.85 -2.11
N GLY A 74 3.87 21.03 -0.83
CA GLY A 74 3.75 22.35 -0.21
C GLY A 74 5.13 22.83 0.22
N GLU A 75 5.35 22.90 1.53
CA GLU A 75 6.66 23.22 2.13
C GLU A 75 7.54 21.99 2.35
N LEU A 76 6.97 20.77 2.24
CA LEU A 76 7.62 19.53 2.63
C LEU A 76 7.57 18.46 1.53
N CYS A 77 8.68 17.74 1.36
CA CYS A 77 8.80 16.56 0.51
C CYS A 77 8.91 15.29 1.36
N ILE A 78 8.32 14.19 0.87
CA ILE A 78 8.36 12.88 1.53
C ILE A 78 9.76 12.25 1.41
N GLU A 79 10.30 11.72 2.51
CA GLU A 79 11.57 10.99 2.51
C GLU A 79 11.36 9.53 2.07
N LEU A 80 12.05 9.10 1.00
CA LEU A 80 11.77 7.83 0.31
C LEU A 80 12.04 6.58 1.15
N LYS A 81 13.04 6.57 2.03
CA LYS A 81 13.32 5.40 2.87
C LYS A 81 12.21 5.19 3.90
N SER A 82 11.74 6.26 4.53
CA SER A 82 10.63 6.24 5.47
C SER A 82 9.34 5.76 4.81
N LEU A 83 9.03 6.27 3.62
CA LEU A 83 7.90 5.83 2.80
C LEU A 83 7.97 4.34 2.49
N LYS A 84 9.15 3.83 2.11
CA LYS A 84 9.33 2.39 1.88
C LYS A 84 8.99 1.56 3.13
N TYR A 85 9.49 1.93 4.31
CA TYR A 85 9.21 1.15 5.52
C TYR A 85 7.74 1.26 5.97
N TYR A 86 7.12 2.43 5.78
CA TYR A 86 5.69 2.62 5.95
C TYR A 86 4.88 1.68 5.05
N LEU A 87 5.18 1.64 3.74
CA LEU A 87 4.48 0.76 2.80
C LEU A 87 4.71 -0.73 3.10
N LEU A 88 5.93 -1.11 3.51
CA LEU A 88 6.23 -2.48 3.93
C LEU A 88 5.44 -2.91 5.19
N SER A 89 5.00 -1.97 6.03
CA SER A 89 4.20 -2.28 7.23
C SER A 89 2.80 -2.84 6.91
N TYR A 90 2.30 -2.64 5.69
CA TYR A 90 1.05 -3.24 5.20
C TYR A 90 1.17 -4.75 4.95
N THR A 91 2.39 -5.28 4.83
CA THR A 91 2.62 -6.71 4.53
C THR A 91 2.04 -7.60 5.64
N GLY A 92 1.07 -8.43 5.26
CA GLY A 92 0.39 -9.35 6.18
C GLY A 92 -0.78 -8.73 6.93
N VAL A 93 -1.09 -7.44 6.72
CA VAL A 93 -2.19 -6.74 7.40
C VAL A 93 -3.52 -7.04 6.71
N GLY A 94 -4.52 -7.40 7.51
CA GLY A 94 -5.89 -7.57 7.04
C GLY A 94 -6.59 -6.23 6.79
N ILE A 95 -6.67 -5.79 5.54
CA ILE A 95 -7.26 -4.50 5.19
C ILE A 95 -7.92 -4.58 3.81
N VAL A 96 -9.08 -3.95 3.65
CA VAL A 96 -9.77 -3.88 2.34
C VAL A 96 -9.09 -2.87 1.42
N GLN A 97 -9.14 -3.13 0.11
CA GLN A 97 -8.40 -2.38 -0.91
C GLN A 97 -8.71 -0.87 -0.87
N GLU A 98 -9.99 -0.54 -0.69
CA GLU A 98 -10.50 0.82 -0.62
C GLU A 98 -9.98 1.55 0.63
N HIS A 99 -9.89 0.84 1.76
CA HIS A 99 -9.40 1.41 2.99
C HIS A 99 -7.89 1.63 2.95
N ALA A 100 -7.13 0.71 2.35
CA ALA A 100 -5.70 0.86 2.17
C ALA A 100 -5.35 2.14 1.38
N ALA A 101 -6.01 2.38 0.24
CA ALA A 101 -5.75 3.58 -0.57
C ALA A 101 -6.05 4.88 0.20
N ASN A 102 -7.18 4.93 0.90
CA ASN A 102 -7.58 6.11 1.68
C ASN A 102 -6.67 6.35 2.88
N ARG A 103 -6.25 5.29 3.58
CA ARG A 103 -5.35 5.39 4.72
C ARG A 103 -3.97 5.88 4.30
N ILE A 104 -3.41 5.32 3.22
CA ILE A 104 -2.14 5.79 2.64
C ILE A 104 -2.24 7.29 2.31
N LEU A 105 -3.30 7.71 1.63
CA LEU A 105 -3.49 9.13 1.32
C LEU A 105 -3.52 10.00 2.59
N GLN A 106 -4.30 9.61 3.61
CA GLN A 106 -4.44 10.39 4.85
C GLN A 106 -3.12 10.52 5.61
N ASP A 107 -2.41 9.40 5.80
CA ASP A 107 -1.14 9.38 6.53
C ASP A 107 -0.08 10.25 5.81
N LEU A 108 -0.04 10.20 4.47
CA LEU A 108 0.91 11.00 3.69
C LEU A 108 0.55 12.50 3.68
N VAL A 109 -0.75 12.83 3.57
CA VAL A 109 -1.23 14.22 3.64
C VAL A 109 -0.90 14.84 5.00
N GLU A 110 -1.06 14.09 6.09
CA GLU A 110 -0.71 14.56 7.43
C GLU A 110 0.79 14.86 7.55
N VAL A 111 1.64 14.04 6.94
CA VAL A 111 3.10 14.17 7.06
C VAL A 111 3.71 15.27 6.20
N CYS A 112 3.26 15.45 4.96
CA CYS A 112 3.89 16.40 4.02
C CYS A 112 3.03 17.59 3.62
N ARG A 113 1.75 17.63 4.01
CA ARG A 113 0.82 18.76 3.74
C ARG A 113 0.92 19.26 2.29
N PRO A 114 0.66 18.37 1.31
CA PRO A 114 0.82 18.70 -0.10
C PRO A 114 -0.23 19.73 -0.55
N VAL A 115 -0.02 20.38 -1.69
CA VAL A 115 -1.07 21.20 -2.33
C VAL A 115 -2.16 20.30 -2.91
N ARG A 116 -1.75 19.24 -3.59
CA ARG A 116 -2.62 18.18 -4.10
C ARG A 116 -1.88 16.85 -4.09
N MET A 117 -2.60 15.76 -3.90
CA MET A 117 -2.07 14.40 -3.90
C MET A 117 -3.10 13.41 -4.44
N SER A 118 -2.64 12.40 -5.17
CA SER A 118 -3.41 11.22 -5.52
C SER A 118 -2.64 9.96 -5.19
N VAL A 119 -3.36 8.98 -4.66
CA VAL A 119 -2.89 7.63 -4.40
C VAL A 119 -3.71 6.69 -5.26
N VAL A 120 -3.04 5.87 -6.07
CA VAL A 120 -3.66 4.85 -6.91
C VAL A 120 -3.11 3.48 -6.54
N LEU A 121 -3.98 2.58 -6.10
CA LEU A 121 -3.66 1.17 -5.92
C LEU A 121 -4.30 0.37 -7.05
N ASP A 122 -3.48 -0.26 -7.88
CA ASP A 122 -3.90 -1.10 -8.98
C ASP A 122 -3.64 -2.58 -8.64
N TYR A 123 -4.69 -3.29 -8.26
CA TYR A 123 -4.60 -4.66 -7.76
C TYR A 123 -4.62 -5.69 -8.89
N ASN A 124 -3.85 -6.76 -8.68
CA ASN A 124 -3.86 -7.94 -9.54
C ASN A 124 -5.24 -8.59 -9.62
N VAL A 125 -5.52 -9.20 -10.77
CA VAL A 125 -6.82 -9.82 -11.06
C VAL A 125 -7.17 -10.92 -10.06
N ARG A 126 -8.37 -10.85 -9.49
CA ARG A 126 -8.93 -11.86 -8.60
C ARG A 126 -10.30 -12.30 -9.08
N GLY A 127 -10.47 -13.60 -9.30
CA GLY A 127 -11.74 -14.15 -9.79
C GLY A 127 -12.16 -13.60 -11.17
N GLY A 128 -11.20 -13.17 -11.99
CA GLY A 128 -11.47 -12.52 -13.29
C GLY A 128 -11.85 -11.05 -13.20
N LEU A 129 -11.86 -10.46 -12.01
CA LEU A 129 -12.11 -9.04 -11.79
C LEU A 129 -10.80 -8.29 -11.55
N HIS A 130 -10.66 -7.15 -12.22
CA HIS A 130 -9.59 -6.19 -12.02
C HIS A 130 -10.13 -5.03 -11.19
N THR A 131 -9.35 -4.52 -10.25
CA THR A 131 -9.78 -3.42 -9.37
C THR A 131 -8.66 -2.42 -9.21
N THR A 132 -8.99 -1.16 -9.47
CA THR A 132 -8.13 -0.02 -9.21
C THR A 132 -8.86 0.92 -8.26
N VAL A 133 -8.19 1.35 -7.19
CA VAL A 133 -8.71 2.31 -6.22
C VAL A 133 -7.90 3.59 -6.34
N SER A 134 -8.57 4.73 -6.55
CA SER A 134 -7.93 6.04 -6.54
C SER A 134 -8.52 6.90 -5.41
N ALA A 135 -7.65 7.46 -4.58
CA ALA A 135 -7.97 8.44 -3.56
C ALA A 135 -7.26 9.76 -3.89
N LYS A 136 -7.91 10.89 -3.65
CA LYS A 136 -7.39 12.22 -3.98
C LYS A 136 -7.58 13.20 -2.84
N PHE A 137 -6.62 14.11 -2.71
CA PHE A 137 -6.61 15.25 -1.80
C PHE A 137 -6.26 16.52 -2.59
N GLU A 138 -6.92 17.62 -2.27
CA GLU A 138 -6.64 18.96 -2.77
C GLU A 138 -6.86 19.92 -1.60
N ALA A 139 -5.89 20.79 -1.33
CA ALA A 139 -6.01 21.79 -0.28
C ALA A 139 -7.04 22.87 -0.67
N ASP A 140 -7.83 23.33 0.31
CA ASP A 140 -8.81 24.41 0.14
C ASP A 140 -8.17 25.79 -0.11
#